data_AF-A0A382KT84-F1
#
_entry.id   AF-A0A382KT84-F1
#
_cell.length_a   1.000
_cell.length_b   1.000
_cell.length_c   1.000
_cell.angle_alpha   90.00
_cell.angle_beta   90.00
_cell.angle_gamma   90.00
#
_symmetry.space_group_name_H-M   'P 1'
#
loop_
_entity.id
_entity.type
_entity.pdbx_description
1 polymer ?
#
loop_
_entity_poly.entity_id
_entity_poly.type
_entity_poly.pdbx_seq_one_letter_code
_entity_poly.pdbx_strand_id
1 'polypeptide(L)' 'MNGWNFNENAVRKTFTFETYMESIGFINRLAEIAEEANHHPDMVVGWCRIDVAFTSHDQGGVTLACIQMAKAAESVL' A
#
# COMPACT_ATOMS: atom_id res chain seq x y z
N MET A 1 -2.11 -6.98 11.25
CA MET A 1 -2.17 -5.70 10.51
C MET A 1 -2.02 -4.58 11.52
N ASN A 2 -0.82 -4.41 12.08
CA ASN A 2 -0.55 -3.32 13.03
C ASN A 2 -0.20 -2.06 12.24
N GLY A 3 -0.80 -0.93 12.60
CA GLY A 3 -0.58 0.36 11.92
C GLY A 3 -1.42 0.59 10.65
N TRP A 4 -2.23 -0.38 10.22
CA TRP A 4 -3.25 -0.16 9.20
C TRP A 4 -4.52 0.41 9.83
N ASN A 5 -5.05 1.47 9.22
CA ASN A 5 -6.30 2.10 9.65
C ASN A 5 -7.33 1.99 8.54
N PHE A 6 -8.59 1.77 8.91
CA PHE A 6 -9.71 1.85 7.99
C PHE A 6 -10.32 3.24 8.07
N ASN A 7 -10.25 4.00 6.98
CA ASN A 7 -10.91 5.30 6.86
C ASN A 7 -11.24 5.59 5.40
N GLU A 8 -12.25 6.43 5.16
CA GLU A 8 -12.61 6.88 3.79
C GLU A 8 -12.77 5.74 2.78
N ASN A 9 -13.35 4.62 3.19
CA ASN A 9 -13.54 3.41 2.36
C ASN A 9 -12.23 2.79 1.84
N ALA A 10 -11.11 3.01 2.52
CA ALA A 10 -9.83 2.39 2.22
C ALA A 10 -9.16 1.83 3.48
N VAL A 11 -8.26 0.87 3.29
CA VAL A 11 -7.25 0.54 4.31
C VAL A 11 -5.98 1.30 4.00
N ARG A 12 -5.44 2.01 5.00
CA ARG A 12 -4.29 2.90 4.83
C ARG A 12 -3.19 2.65 5.85
N LYS A 13 -1.94 2.80 5.43
CA LYS A 13 -0.76 2.80 6.32
C LYS A 13 0.33 3.71 5.77
N THR A 14 1.04 4.37 6.68
CA THR A 14 2.26 5.12 6.37
C THR A 14 3.48 4.24 6.64
N PHE A 15 4.36 4.15 5.64
CA PHE A 15 5.68 3.52 5.74
C PHE A 15 6.76 4.61 5.77
N THR A 16 7.77 4.43 6.61
CA THR A 16 8.90 5.37 6.75
C THR A 16 10.22 4.65 6.53
N PHE A 17 11.18 5.32 5.92
CA PHE A 17 12.47 4.77 5.49
C PHE A 17 13.63 5.65 5.98
N GLU A 18 14.87 5.15 5.97
CA GLU A 18 16.02 5.96 6.36
C GLU A 18 16.46 6.86 5.20
N THR A 19 16.33 6.36 3.96
CA THR A 19 16.69 7.10 2.75
C THR A 19 15.56 7.15 1.72
N TYR A 20 15.60 8.14 0.83
CA TYR A 20 14.62 8.24 -0.26
C TYR A 20 14.74 7.06 -1.24
N MET A 21 15.95 6.57 -1.48
CA MET A 21 16.15 5.44 -2.40
C MET A 21 15.62 4.12 -1.83
N GLU A 22 15.62 3.93 -0.51
CA GLU A 22 14.92 2.81 0.13
C GLU A 22 13.42 2.86 -0.11
N SER A 23 12.80 4.04 0.02
CA SER A 23 11.35 4.18 -0.22
C SER A 23 10.99 3.92 -1.68
N ILE A 24 11.86 4.30 -2.63
CA ILE A 24 11.71 3.93 -4.06
C ILE A 24 11.83 2.41 -4.25
N GLY A 25 12.77 1.75 -3.57
CA GLY A 25 12.92 0.29 -3.61
C GLY A 25 11.66 -0.44 -3.13
N PHE A 26 11.06 0.04 -2.05
CA PHE A 26 9.77 -0.45 -1.56
C PHE A 26 8.65 -0.25 -2.60
N ILE A 27 8.53 0.95 -3.18
CA ILE A 27 7.52 1.26 -4.21
C ILE A 27 7.63 0.28 -5.38
N ASN A 28 8.84 0.05 -5.91
CA ASN A 28 9.04 -0.82 -7.08
C ASN A 28 8.57 -2.26 -6.80
N ARG A 29 8.98 -2.83 -5.66
CA ARG A 29 8.56 -4.18 -5.27
C ARG A 29 7.06 -4.28 -5.03
N LEU A 30 6.47 -3.28 -4.38
CA LEU A 30 5.02 -3.26 -4.15
C LEU A 30 4.25 -3.13 -5.47
N ALA A 31 4.77 -2.36 -6.43
CA ALA A 31 4.16 -2.20 -7.76
C ALA A 31 4.16 -3.53 -8.54
N GLU A 32 5.24 -4.30 -8.50
CA GLU A 32 5.30 -5.64 -9.12
C GLU A 32 4.23 -6.58 -8.55
N ILE A 33 4.11 -6.64 -7.23
CA ILE A 33 3.10 -7.47 -6.55
C ILE A 33 1.68 -7.00 -6.88
N ALA A 34 1.47 -5.68 -6.91
CA ALA A 34 0.18 -5.09 -7.22
C ALA A 34 -0.29 -5.39 -8.66
N GLU A 35 0.65 -5.39 -9.61
CA GLU A 35 0.38 -5.75 -11.00
C GLU A 35 0.04 -7.23 -11.14
N GLU A 36 0.79 -8.13 -10.49
CA GLU A 36 0.50 -9.57 -10.49
C GLU A 36 -0.87 -9.88 -9.86
N ALA A 37 -1.23 -9.16 -8.78
CA ALA A 37 -2.51 -9.30 -8.10
C ALA A 37 -3.67 -8.60 -8.84
N ASN A 38 -3.40 -7.81 -9.88
CA ASN A 38 -4.35 -6.92 -10.54
C ASN A 38 -5.14 -6.05 -9.52
N HIS A 39 -4.43 -5.52 -8.52
CA HIS A 39 -5.02 -4.69 -7.48
C HIS A 39 -4.02 -3.64 -6.99
N HIS A 40 -4.16 -2.42 -7.51
CA HIS A 40 -3.18 -1.36 -7.36
C HIS A 40 -3.44 -0.49 -6.12
N PRO A 41 -2.39 -0.08 -5.37
CA PRO A 41 -2.51 0.91 -4.32
C PRO A 41 -2.60 2.33 -4.88
N ASP A 42 -3.29 3.21 -4.15
CA ASP A 42 -3.01 4.64 -4.19
C ASP A 42 -1.81 4.95 -3.29
N MET A 43 -0.84 5.73 -3.79
CA MET A 43 0.37 6.08 -3.05
C MET A 43 0.64 7.58 -3.07
N VAL A 44 0.97 8.15 -1.91
CA VAL A 44 1.54 9.50 -1.80
C VAL A 44 3.01 9.37 -1.36
N VAL A 45 3.91 9.88 -2.19
CA VAL A 45 5.36 9.79 -2.01
C VAL A 45 5.89 11.10 -1.45
N GLY A 46 6.38 11.06 -0.21
CA GLY A 46 7.09 12.16 0.45
C GLY A 46 8.56 11.83 0.71
N TRP A 47 9.27 12.73 1.38
CA TRP A 47 10.66 12.49 1.77
C TRP A 47 10.74 11.36 2.82
N CYS A 48 11.30 10.22 2.42
CA CYS A 48 11.45 9.01 3.24
C CYS A 48 10.12 8.50 3.85
N ARG A 49 8.99 8.82 3.24
CA ARG A 49 7.65 8.48 3.74
C ARG A 49 6.72 8.14 2.57
N ILE A 50 6.08 6.98 2.62
CA ILE A 50 5.07 6.55 1.64
C ILE A 50 3.75 6.31 2.37
N ASP A 51 2.71 7.07 2.03
CA ASP A 51 1.35 6.77 2.47
C ASP A 51 0.70 5.84 1.43
N VAL A 52 0.33 4.63 1.84
CA VAL A 52 -0.28 3.59 0.98
C VAL A 52 -1.73 3.42 1.36
N ALA A 53 -2.61 3.32 0.36
CA ALA A 53 -4.03 3.03 0.53
C ALA A 53 -4.52 1.99 -0.47
N PHE A 54 -5.39 1.08 -0.01
CA PHE A 54 -6.08 0.12 -0.87
C PHE A 54 -7.60 0.26 -0.73
N THR A 55 -8.28 0.31 -1.86
CA THR A 55 -9.74 0.26 -1.98
C THR A 55 -10.10 -0.42 -3.30
N SER A 56 -11.30 -0.99 -3.41
CA SER A 56 -11.84 -1.46 -4.69
C SER A 56 -12.83 -0.43 -5.21
N HIS A 57 -12.38 0.44 -6.11
CA HIS A 57 -13.17 1.57 -6.61
C HIS A 57 -14.48 1.14 -7.29
N ASP A 58 -14.46 0.02 -8.00
CA ASP A 58 -15.60 -0.58 -8.69
C ASP A 58 -16.63 -1.18 -7.73
N GLN A 59 -16.18 -1.65 -6.56
CA GLN A 59 -17.01 -2.26 -5.52
C GLN A 59 -17.36 -1.27 -4.39
N GLY A 60 -16.93 -0.01 -4.50
CA GLY A 60 -17.29 1.07 -3.59
C GLY A 60 -16.65 0.99 -2.20
N GLY A 61 -15.58 0.21 -2.01
CA GLY A 61 -14.88 0.15 -0.73
C GLY A 61 -13.89 -1.00 -0.57
N VAL A 62 -13.58 -1.31 0.69
CA VAL A 62 -12.58 -2.33 1.04
C VAL A 62 -13.13 -3.73 0.83
N THR A 63 -12.40 -4.52 0.05
CA THR A 63 -12.68 -5.93 -0.22
C THR A 63 -11.58 -6.81 0.36
N LEU A 64 -11.71 -8.12 0.20
CA LEU A 64 -10.67 -9.06 0.59
C LEU A 64 -9.35 -8.82 -0.15
N ALA A 65 -9.40 -8.38 -1.42
CA ALA A 65 -8.21 -8.05 -2.20
C ALA A 65 -7.41 -6.90 -1.55
N CYS A 66 -8.09 -5.87 -1.05
CA CYS A 66 -7.45 -4.77 -0.31
C CYS A 66 -6.71 -5.29 0.94
N ILE A 67 -7.33 -6.23 1.67
CA ILE A 67 -6.74 -6.84 2.87
C ILE A 67 -5.55 -7.74 2.53
N GLN A 68 -5.62 -8.47 1.41
CA GLN A 68 -4.51 -9.29 0.93
C GLN A 68 -3.32 -8.42 0.52
N MET A 69 -3.57 -7.34 -0.22
CA MET A 69 -2.52 -6.40 -0.61
C MET A 69 -1.93 -5.63 0.57
N ALA A 70 -2.73 -5.23 1.55
CA ALA A 70 -2.23 -4.64 2.79
C ALA A 70 -1.27 -5.58 3.54
N LYS A 71 -1.52 -6.90 3.53
CA LYS A 71 -0.59 -7.90 4.09
C LYS A 71 0.64 -8.10 3.21
N ALA A 72 0.48 -8.09 1.89
CA ALA A 72 1.60 -8.23 0.98
C ALA A 72 2.59 -7.06 1.13
N ALA A 73 2.09 -5.83 1.28
CA ALA A 73 2.92 -4.64 1.53
C ALA A 73 3.79 -4.74 2.80
N GLU A 74 3.32 -5.41 3.86
CA GLU A 74 4.14 -5.66 5.06
C GLU A 74 5.30 -6.62 4.80
N SER A 75 5.19 -7.46 3.78
CA SER A 75 6.19 -8.48 3.42
C SER A 75 7.25 -7.94 2.45
N VAL A 76 7.09 -6.69 1.99
CA VAL A 76 8.02 -5.99 1.08
C VAL A 76 9.12 -5.24 1.84
N LEU A 77 8.85 -4.87 3.09
CA LEU A 77 9.81 -4.30 4.04
C LEU A 77 10.97 -5.28 4.27
#